data_AF-A0A7C6V353-F1
#
_entry.id   AF-A0A7C6V353-F1
#
_cell.length_a   1.000
_cell.length_b   1.000
_cell.length_c   1.000
_cell.angle_alpha   90.00
_cell.angle_beta   90.00
_cell.angle_gamma   90.00
#
_symmetry.space_group_name_H-M   'P 1'
#
loop_
_entity.id
_entity.type
_entity.pdbx_description
1 polymer ?
#
loop_
_entity_poly.entity_id
_entity_poly.type
_entity_poly.pdbx_seq_one_letter_code
_entity_poly.pdbx_strand_id
1 'polypeptide(L)'
;MKNRIVNYESGFTLMELVIGTALAGLLLGVVFQCLQLGVRSWLRQEQQLDVQDNLRITLELVAAELRLSLGVGAVKSDELCFQRLKGDKRVTVRYYVANGALIREEDGGHPPVASRIKSLQIRYFQPDNQETTDPALVSRVEVILTAGAAGVKDTTLRTSVQLRCKGQ
;
A
#
# COMPACT_ATOMS: atom_id res chain seq x y z
N MET A 1 -78.87 -19.58 16.59
CA MET A 1 -78.05 -20.80 16.73
C MET A 1 -76.67 -20.52 16.17
N LYS A 2 -75.62 -20.82 16.92
CA LYS A 2 -74.25 -20.29 16.77
C LYS A 2 -73.45 -21.18 15.81
N ASN A 3 -73.02 -20.64 14.66
CA ASN A 3 -72.14 -21.35 13.72
C ASN A 3 -70.76 -21.51 14.36
N ARG A 4 -70.38 -22.76 14.64
CA ARG A 4 -69.07 -23.11 15.20
C ARG A 4 -68.13 -23.36 14.03
N ILE A 5 -67.21 -22.44 13.77
CA ILE A 5 -66.08 -22.68 12.86
C ILE A 5 -65.13 -23.59 13.63
N VAL A 6 -65.05 -24.86 13.23
CA VAL A 6 -64.12 -25.83 13.79
C VAL A 6 -62.79 -25.64 13.07
N ASN A 7 -61.79 -25.10 13.76
CA ASN A 7 -60.41 -25.06 13.26
C ASN A 7 -59.80 -26.45 13.45
N TYR A 8 -59.48 -27.13 12.35
CA TYR A 8 -58.65 -28.33 12.37
C TYR A 8 -57.19 -27.91 12.60
N GLU A 9 -56.64 -28.21 13.77
CA GLU A 9 -55.19 -28.12 14.00
C GLU A 9 -54.53 -29.40 13.46
N SER A 10 -53.95 -29.32 12.27
CA SER A 10 -53.17 -30.39 11.67
C SER A 10 -51.79 -30.48 12.34
N GLY A 11 -51.47 -31.58 12.99
CA GLY A 11 -50.11 -31.85 13.48
C GLY A 11 -49.12 -32.05 12.32
N PHE A 12 -47.86 -31.66 12.52
CA PHE A 12 -46.79 -31.85 11.53
C PHE A 12 -46.56 -33.32 11.22
N THR A 13 -46.37 -33.65 9.94
CA THR A 13 -46.00 -35.02 9.53
C THR A 13 -44.49 -35.25 9.68
N LEU A 14 -44.09 -36.49 9.96
CA LEU A 14 -42.66 -36.85 10.09
C LEU A 14 -41.88 -36.58 8.79
N MET A 15 -42.53 -36.77 7.63
CA MET A 15 -41.99 -36.43 6.31
C MET A 15 -41.71 -34.92 6.17
N GLU A 16 -42.62 -34.08 6.63
CA GLU A 16 -42.46 -32.62 6.58
C GLU A 16 -41.31 -32.14 7.46
N LEU A 17 -41.11 -32.77 8.62
CA LEU A 17 -39.97 -32.49 9.49
C LEU A 17 -38.63 -32.90 8.84
N VAL A 18 -38.59 -34.05 8.17
CA VAL A 18 -37.39 -34.51 7.44
C VAL A 18 -37.07 -33.58 6.26
N ILE A 19 -38.08 -33.17 5.50
CA ILE A 19 -37.89 -32.25 4.37
C ILE A 19 -37.45 -30.86 4.89
N GLY A 20 -38.11 -30.35 5.92
CA GLY A 20 -37.81 -29.04 6.51
C GLY A 20 -36.39 -28.97 7.07
N THR A 21 -35.95 -30.02 7.79
CA THR A 21 -34.58 -30.10 8.32
C THR A 21 -33.54 -30.27 7.21
N ALA A 22 -33.83 -31.04 6.16
CA ALA A 22 -32.94 -31.17 5.01
C ALA A 22 -32.75 -29.82 4.28
N LEU A 23 -33.84 -29.09 4.03
CA LEU A 23 -33.78 -27.77 3.41
C LEU A 23 -33.07 -26.74 4.30
N ALA A 24 -33.33 -26.76 5.61
CA ALA A 24 -32.64 -25.90 6.57
C ALA A 24 -31.13 -26.17 6.59
N GLY A 25 -30.72 -27.44 6.56
CA GLY A 25 -29.31 -27.83 6.47
C GLY A 25 -28.63 -27.32 5.20
N LEU A 26 -29.31 -27.41 4.04
CA LEU A 26 -28.79 -26.86 2.79
C LEU A 26 -28.62 -25.34 2.85
N LEU A 27 -29.62 -24.62 3.38
CA LEU A 27 -29.56 -23.16 3.54
C LEU A 27 -28.42 -22.74 4.46
N LEU A 28 -28.28 -23.41 5.62
CA LEU A 28 -27.19 -23.15 6.56
C LEU A 28 -25.82 -23.45 5.93
N GLY A 29 -25.71 -24.50 5.11
CA GLY A 29 -24.50 -24.83 4.37
C GLY A 29 -24.07 -23.71 3.42
N VAL A 30 -25.01 -23.14 2.64
CA VAL A 30 -24.74 -22.03 1.74
C VAL A 30 -24.31 -20.77 2.50
N VAL A 31 -25.03 -20.42 3.58
CA VAL A 31 -24.68 -19.28 4.43
C VAL A 31 -23.28 -19.45 5.03
N PHE A 32 -22.97 -20.63 5.53
CA PHE A 32 -21.67 -20.93 6.11
C PHE A 32 -20.52 -20.79 5.08
N GLN A 33 -20.70 -21.31 3.87
CA GLN A 33 -19.72 -21.14 2.79
C GLN A 33 -19.52 -19.67 2.43
N CYS A 34 -20.61 -18.91 2.32
CA CYS A 34 -20.56 -17.48 2.03
C CYS A 34 -19.75 -16.72 3.11
N LEU A 35 -19.99 -17.02 4.39
CA LEU A 35 -19.23 -16.45 5.50
C LEU A 35 -17.74 -16.79 5.43
N GLN A 36 -17.39 -18.06 5.15
CA GLN A 36 -15.99 -18.46 5.01
C GLN A 36 -15.28 -17.73 3.87
N LEU A 37 -15.95 -17.58 2.73
CA LEU A 37 -15.42 -16.83 1.59
C LEU A 37 -15.24 -15.35 1.95
N GLY A 38 -16.21 -14.76 2.66
CA GLY A 38 -16.15 -13.39 3.14
C GLY A 38 -14.93 -13.14 4.04
N VAL A 39 -14.73 -13.97 5.06
CA VAL A 39 -13.58 -13.85 5.98
C VAL A 39 -12.24 -13.98 5.25
N ARG A 40 -12.13 -14.95 4.33
CA ARG A 40 -10.89 -15.14 3.54
C ARG A 40 -10.63 -13.98 2.59
N SER A 41 -11.67 -13.42 1.98
CA SER A 41 -11.58 -12.23 1.13
C SER A 41 -11.11 -11.03 1.95
N TRP A 42 -11.73 -10.80 3.11
CA TRP A 42 -11.41 -9.70 4.01
C TRP A 42 -9.93 -9.72 4.41
N LEU A 43 -9.41 -10.86 4.87
CA LEU A 43 -8.02 -10.98 5.30
C LEU A 43 -7.01 -10.65 4.17
N ARG A 44 -7.32 -11.02 2.92
CA ARG A 44 -6.47 -10.66 1.78
C ARG A 44 -6.54 -9.18 1.45
N GLN A 45 -7.72 -8.57 1.58
CA GLN A 45 -7.92 -7.14 1.35
C GLN A 45 -7.19 -6.31 2.39
N GLU A 46 -7.24 -6.71 3.66
CA GLU A 46 -6.52 -6.06 4.75
C GLU A 46 -5.01 -6.03 4.48
N GLN A 47 -4.41 -7.16 4.09
CA GLN A 47 -2.98 -7.21 3.75
C GLN A 47 -2.62 -6.33 2.53
N GLN A 48 -3.53 -6.16 1.58
CA GLN A 48 -3.33 -5.27 0.43
C GLN A 48 -3.38 -3.79 0.84
N LEU A 49 -4.31 -3.44 1.72
CA LEU A 49 -4.44 -2.07 2.24
C LEU A 49 -3.20 -1.68 3.04
N ASP A 50 -2.71 -2.56 3.92
CA ASP A 50 -1.49 -2.32 4.69
C ASP A 50 -0.28 -2.01 3.80
N VAL A 51 -0.10 -2.77 2.71
CA VAL A 51 1.00 -2.56 1.76
C VAL A 51 0.84 -1.22 1.03
N GLN A 52 -0.39 -0.87 0.63
CA GLN A 52 -0.68 0.40 -0.04
C GLN A 52 -0.47 1.61 0.88
N ASP A 53 -0.93 1.54 2.12
CA ASP A 53 -0.80 2.65 3.07
C ASP A 53 0.66 2.84 3.48
N ASN A 54 1.40 1.76 3.70
CA ASN A 54 2.84 1.82 3.91
C ASN A 54 3.55 2.51 2.74
N LEU A 55 3.23 2.17 1.48
CA LEU A 55 3.77 2.86 0.31
C LEU A 55 3.35 4.34 0.25
N ARG A 56 2.08 4.66 0.51
CA ARG A 56 1.55 6.02 0.46
C ARG A 56 2.26 6.92 1.46
N ILE A 57 2.32 6.51 2.73
CA ILE A 57 2.99 7.24 3.81
C ILE A 57 4.47 7.43 3.48
N THR A 58 5.12 6.38 2.97
CA THR A 58 6.54 6.43 2.59
C THR A 58 6.81 7.43 1.46
N LEU A 59 6.01 7.39 0.39
CA LEU A 59 6.16 8.31 -0.73
C LEU A 59 5.84 9.76 -0.32
N GLU A 60 4.89 9.97 0.58
CA GLU A 60 4.60 11.30 1.12
C GLU A 60 5.77 11.85 1.94
N LEU A 61 6.38 11.02 2.80
CA LEU A 61 7.59 11.35 3.54
C LEU A 61 8.75 11.71 2.60
N VAL A 62 9.07 10.83 1.65
CA VAL A 62 10.16 11.07 0.67
C VAL A 62 9.89 12.33 -0.14
N ALA A 63 8.65 12.54 -0.56
CA ALA A 63 8.28 13.73 -1.31
C ALA A 63 8.39 15.02 -0.48
N ALA A 64 8.01 14.98 0.80
CA ALA A 64 8.18 16.10 1.71
C ALA A 64 9.66 16.45 1.90
N GLU A 65 10.53 15.46 2.08
CA GLU A 65 11.97 15.71 2.21
C GLU A 65 12.60 16.23 0.93
N LEU A 66 12.21 15.70 -0.24
CA LEU A 66 12.67 16.21 -1.53
C LEU A 66 12.28 17.67 -1.77
N ARG A 67 11.07 18.08 -1.35
CA ARG A 67 10.65 19.50 -1.45
C ARG A 67 11.49 20.44 -0.57
N LEU A 68 12.04 19.94 0.53
CA LEU A 68 12.92 20.68 1.42
C LEU A 68 14.41 20.52 1.07
N SER A 69 14.73 19.73 0.04
CA SER A 69 16.10 19.52 -0.39
C SER A 69 16.69 20.79 -1.00
N LEU A 70 18.00 20.94 -0.88
CA LEU A 70 18.78 21.99 -1.55
C LEU A 70 19.16 21.60 -2.97
N GLY A 71 19.09 20.31 -3.31
CA GLY A 71 19.54 19.76 -4.58
C GLY A 71 19.81 18.25 -4.48
N VAL A 72 19.93 17.61 -5.63
CA VAL A 72 20.26 16.18 -5.75
C VAL A 72 21.77 15.98 -5.65
N GLY A 73 22.17 14.89 -5.02
CA GLY A 73 23.54 14.41 -4.99
C GLY A 73 23.84 13.50 -6.19
N ALA A 74 24.38 12.31 -5.93
CA ALA A 74 24.62 11.33 -6.99
C ALA A 74 23.29 10.88 -7.63
N VAL A 75 23.23 10.95 -8.96
CA VAL A 75 22.10 10.46 -9.76
C VAL A 75 22.27 8.95 -9.99
N LYS A 76 21.39 8.15 -9.37
CA LYS A 76 21.35 6.69 -9.50
C LYS A 76 19.91 6.21 -9.64
N SER A 77 19.69 5.11 -10.34
CA SER A 77 18.34 4.57 -10.56
C SER A 77 17.79 3.84 -9.35
N ASP A 78 18.61 3.29 -8.46
CA ASP A 78 18.23 2.40 -7.36
C ASP A 78 18.41 3.01 -5.96
N GLU A 79 19.01 4.20 -5.91
CA GLU A 79 19.33 4.93 -4.70
C GLU A 79 19.02 6.41 -4.92
N LEU A 80 18.37 7.03 -3.94
CA LEU A 80 18.11 8.47 -3.96
C LEU A 80 19.03 9.19 -3.00
N CYS A 81 19.86 10.10 -3.51
CA CYS A 81 20.77 10.91 -2.73
C CYS A 81 20.47 12.40 -2.92
N PHE A 82 20.28 13.15 -1.83
CA PHE A 82 20.05 14.60 -1.87
C PHE A 82 20.59 15.30 -0.63
N GLN A 83 20.78 16.61 -0.73
CA GLN A 83 21.25 17.43 0.38
C GLN A 83 20.10 18.19 1.03
N ARG A 84 20.09 18.28 2.35
CA ARG A 84 19.17 19.13 3.12
C ARG A 84 19.91 19.93 4.19
N LEU A 85 19.24 20.93 4.75
CA LEU A 85 19.72 21.66 5.92
C LEU A 85 19.24 21.00 7.22
N LYS A 86 20.15 20.87 8.18
CA LYS A 86 19.88 20.47 9.57
C LYS A 86 20.42 21.57 10.47
N GLY A 87 19.54 22.53 10.81
CA GLY A 87 19.99 23.84 11.28
C GLY A 87 20.79 24.53 10.16
N ASP A 88 22.00 24.97 10.46
CA ASP A 88 22.89 25.63 9.49
C ASP A 88 23.83 24.66 8.74
N LYS A 89 23.83 23.37 9.09
CA LYS A 89 24.71 22.38 8.47
C LYS A 89 24.03 21.71 7.28
N ARG A 90 24.77 21.55 6.19
CA ARG A 90 24.36 20.71 5.05
C ARG A 90 24.62 19.25 5.39
N VAL A 91 23.58 18.44 5.26
CA VAL A 91 23.65 16.99 5.49
C VAL A 91 23.17 16.27 4.24
N THR A 92 23.79 15.15 3.93
CA THR A 92 23.40 14.27 2.83
C THR A 92 22.45 13.22 3.37
N VAL A 93 21.29 13.07 2.72
CA VAL A 93 20.32 12.02 3.00
C VAL A 93 20.35 11.04 1.84
N ARG A 94 20.42 9.75 2.18
CA ARG A 94 20.47 8.65 1.23
C ARG A 94 19.33 7.67 1.47
N TYR A 95 18.58 7.32 0.44
CA TYR A 95 17.55 6.28 0.46
C TYR A 95 17.93 5.12 -0.44
N TYR A 96 17.84 3.90 0.07
CA TYR A 96 18.11 2.68 -0.68
C TYR A 96 17.31 1.51 -0.09
N VAL A 97 17.14 0.45 -0.87
CA VAL A 97 16.47 -0.77 -0.40
C VAL A 97 17.51 -1.76 0.10
N ALA A 98 17.31 -2.26 1.31
CA ALA A 98 18.11 -3.35 1.88
C ALA A 98 17.22 -4.22 2.77
N ASN A 99 17.42 -5.54 2.71
CA ASN A 99 16.72 -6.52 3.55
C ASN A 99 15.17 -6.40 3.50
N GLY A 100 14.62 -6.04 2.34
CA GLY A 100 13.17 -5.87 2.16
C GLY A 100 12.59 -4.61 2.82
N ALA A 101 13.43 -3.64 3.19
CA ALA A 101 13.04 -2.37 3.75
C ALA A 101 13.64 -1.21 2.96
N LEU A 102 12.94 -0.08 2.93
CA LEU A 102 13.53 1.19 2.51
C LEU A 102 14.28 1.76 3.71
N ILE A 103 15.59 1.95 3.55
CA ILE A 103 16.46 2.53 4.55
C ILE A 103 16.64 4.01 4.24
N ARG A 104 16.55 4.85 5.27
CA ARG A 104 16.92 6.27 5.19
C ARG A 104 18.19 6.47 5.99
N GLU A 105 19.24 6.91 5.33
CA GLU A 105 20.52 7.20 5.94
C GLU A 105 20.79 8.69 6.05
N GLU A 106 21.18 9.10 7.26
CA GLU A 106 21.58 10.47 7.60
C GLU A 106 22.60 10.38 8.74
N ASP A 107 23.75 11.06 8.63
CA ASP A 107 24.79 11.11 9.67
C ASP A 107 25.25 9.73 10.20
N GLY A 108 25.27 8.70 9.34
CA GLY A 108 25.68 7.32 9.68
C GLY A 108 24.62 6.47 10.39
N GLY A 109 23.42 7.02 10.65
CA GLY A 109 22.26 6.23 11.06
C GLY A 109 21.59 5.58 9.85
N HIS A 110 21.07 4.35 9.99
CA HIS A 110 20.39 3.61 8.91
C HIS A 110 19.00 3.07 9.32
N PRO A 111 18.08 3.90 9.86
CA PRO A 111 16.75 3.43 10.23
C PRO A 111 15.95 2.94 9.01
N PRO A 112 15.22 1.81 9.13
CA PRO A 112 14.20 1.45 8.16
C PRO A 112 13.01 2.42 8.29
N VAL A 113 12.60 3.02 7.18
CA VAL A 113 11.42 3.91 7.12
C VAL A 113 10.18 3.23 6.59
N ALA A 114 10.35 2.15 5.84
CA ALA A 114 9.27 1.36 5.28
C ALA A 114 9.69 -0.10 5.18
N SER A 115 8.76 -1.02 5.44
CA SER A 115 9.00 -2.46 5.30
C SER A 115 8.32 -3.01 4.05
N ARG A 116 8.61 -4.28 3.71
CA ARG A 116 8.02 -4.99 2.57
C ARG A 116 8.30 -4.34 1.22
N ILE A 117 9.40 -3.59 1.13
CA ILE A 117 9.83 -2.92 -0.09
C ILE A 117 10.65 -3.89 -0.93
N LYS A 118 10.25 -4.07 -2.18
CA LYS A 118 10.91 -4.94 -3.15
C LYS A 118 11.88 -4.16 -4.05
N SER A 119 11.53 -2.94 -4.42
CA SER A 119 12.39 -2.11 -5.27
C SER A 119 12.17 -0.62 -5.04
N LEU A 120 13.25 0.14 -5.23
CA LEU A 120 13.25 1.59 -5.40
C LEU A 120 13.77 1.89 -6.80
N GLN A 121 13.06 2.76 -7.52
CA GLN A 121 13.47 3.24 -8.83
C GLN A 121 13.34 4.76 -8.87
N ILE A 122 14.37 5.44 -9.34
CA ILE A 122 14.43 6.89 -9.46
C ILE A 122 14.61 7.29 -10.91
N ARG A 123 13.86 8.29 -11.34
CA ARG A 123 14.03 8.97 -12.61
C ARG A 123 14.20 10.46 -12.38
N TYR A 124 15.16 11.06 -13.08
CA TYR A 124 15.53 12.46 -12.93
C TYR A 124 15.25 13.20 -14.22
N PHE A 125 14.62 14.35 -14.11
CA PHE A 125 14.18 15.14 -15.26
C PHE A 125 14.69 16.57 -15.17
N GLN A 126 14.97 17.12 -16.35
CA GLN A 126 15.27 18.53 -16.59
C GLN A 126 13.98 19.36 -16.67
N PRO A 127 14.07 20.72 -16.66
CA PRO A 127 12.90 21.59 -16.82
C PRO A 127 12.10 21.34 -18.11
N ASP A 128 12.75 20.89 -19.18
CA ASP A 128 12.14 20.53 -20.46
C ASP A 128 11.53 19.12 -20.48
N ASN A 129 11.52 18.44 -19.34
CA ASN A 129 11.01 17.09 -19.13
C ASN A 129 11.82 15.96 -19.81
N GLN A 130 13.06 16.23 -20.24
CA GLN A 130 14.00 15.18 -20.64
C GLN A 130 14.67 14.53 -19.44
N GLU A 131 14.90 13.22 -19.51
CA GLU A 131 15.67 12.53 -18.47
C GLU A 131 17.13 13.00 -18.48
N THR A 132 17.74 13.10 -17.30
CA THR A 132 19.15 13.50 -17.15
C THR A 132 19.87 12.66 -16.13
N THR A 133 21.16 12.45 -16.37
CA THR A 133 22.08 11.88 -15.38
C THR A 133 22.97 12.95 -14.74
N ASP A 134 22.87 14.20 -15.20
CA ASP A 134 23.60 15.33 -14.62
C ASP A 134 22.83 15.89 -13.41
N PRO A 135 23.37 15.77 -12.17
CA PRO A 135 22.74 16.29 -10.96
C PRO A 135 22.43 17.80 -11.02
N ALA A 136 23.24 18.58 -11.74
CA ALA A 136 23.09 20.03 -11.81
C ALA A 136 21.88 20.48 -12.65
N LEU A 137 21.42 19.61 -13.56
CA LEU A 137 20.29 19.88 -14.45
C LEU A 137 18.95 19.36 -13.92
N VAL A 138 18.94 18.67 -12.78
CA VAL A 138 17.72 18.07 -12.23
C VAL A 138 16.77 19.15 -11.71
N SER A 139 15.56 19.19 -12.27
CA SER A 139 14.46 20.04 -11.79
C SER A 139 13.30 19.23 -11.21
N ARG A 140 13.16 17.96 -11.60
CA ARG A 140 12.08 17.08 -11.14
C ARG A 140 12.61 15.67 -10.90
N VAL A 141 12.23 15.09 -9.77
CA VAL A 141 12.59 13.72 -9.38
C VAL A 141 11.31 12.91 -9.29
N GLU A 142 11.28 11.78 -9.96
CA GLU A 142 10.22 10.80 -9.81
C GLU A 142 10.75 9.58 -9.05
N VAL A 143 10.02 9.22 -8.00
CA VAL A 143 10.34 8.11 -7.11
C VAL A 143 9.27 7.05 -7.30
N ILE A 144 9.69 5.83 -7.62
CA ILE A 144 8.83 4.67 -7.87
C ILE A 144 9.21 3.61 -6.85
N LEU A 145 8.23 3.19 -6.04
CA LEU A 145 8.38 2.16 -5.04
C LEU A 145 7.48 0.98 -5.37
N THR A 146 8.04 -0.23 -5.27
CA THR A 146 7.27 -1.47 -5.33
C THR A 146 7.35 -2.18 -3.99
N ALA A 147 6.21 -2.58 -3.46
CA ALA A 147 6.09 -3.34 -2.22
C ALA A 147 5.18 -4.56 -2.40
N GLY A 148 5.37 -5.57 -1.58
CA GLY A 148 4.55 -6.79 -1.65
C GLY A 148 4.59 -7.60 -0.35
N ALA A 149 3.52 -8.35 -0.12
CA ALA A 149 3.41 -9.31 0.98
C ALA A 149 3.22 -10.73 0.43
N ALA A 150 3.61 -11.76 1.19
CA ALA A 150 3.42 -13.14 0.77
C ALA A 150 1.94 -13.44 0.50
N GLY A 151 1.63 -14.04 -0.65
CA GLY A 151 0.25 -14.35 -1.05
C GLY A 151 -0.56 -13.15 -1.54
N VAL A 152 0.05 -11.97 -1.63
CA VAL A 152 -0.57 -10.73 -2.12
C VAL A 152 0.17 -10.26 -3.37
N LYS A 153 -0.58 -9.72 -4.34
CA LYS A 153 0.00 -9.14 -5.55
C LYS A 153 0.83 -7.90 -5.19
N ASP A 154 2.00 -7.79 -5.80
CA ASP A 154 2.86 -6.62 -5.65
C ASP A 154 2.14 -5.35 -6.10
N THR A 155 2.39 -4.28 -5.34
CA THR A 155 1.82 -2.96 -5.59
C THR A 155 2.97 -2.00 -5.85
N THR A 156 2.83 -1.23 -6.93
CA THR A 156 3.79 -0.19 -7.30
C THR A 156 3.09 1.17 -7.23
N LEU A 157 3.66 2.10 -6.48
CA LEU A 157 3.24 3.49 -6.44
C LEU A 157 4.39 4.40 -6.88
N ARG A 158 4.04 5.56 -7.43
CA ARG A 158 5.00 6.57 -7.86
C ARG A 158 4.60 7.95 -7.37
N THR A 159 5.59 8.77 -7.09
CA THR A 159 5.41 10.21 -6.81
C THR A 159 6.41 11.01 -7.62
N SER A 160 6.02 12.20 -8.03
CA SER A 160 6.87 13.12 -8.77
C SER A 160 6.96 14.43 -8.00
N VAL A 161 8.19 14.91 -7.79
CA VAL A 161 8.48 16.10 -7.00
C VAL A 161 9.29 17.06 -7.84
N GLN A 162 8.77 18.27 -8.01
CA GLN A 162 9.58 19.38 -8.53
C GLN A 162 10.48 19.88 -7.41
N LEU A 163 11.77 19.97 -7.70
CA LEU A 163 12.75 20.52 -6.79
C LEU A 163 12.69 22.04 -6.86
N ARG A 164 12.93 22.69 -5.74
CA ARG A 164 13.11 24.13 -5.71
C ARG A 164 14.48 24.41 -6.32
N CYS A 165 14.52 24.65 -7.64
CA CYS A 165 15.75 25.02 -8.35
C CYS A 165 16.43 26.16 -7.59
N LYS A 166 17.68 25.94 -7.16
CA LYS A 166 18.59 27.07 -7.01
C LYS A 166 19.10 27.38 -8.40
N GLY A 167 18.65 28.50 -8.96
CA GLY A 167 19.51 29.22 -9.88
C GLY A 167 20.87 29.38 -9.18
N GLN A 168 21.93 29.05 -9.91
CA GLN A 168 23.32 29.19 -9.49
C GLN A 168 23.56 30.52 -8.77
#